data_AF-A0A0K2LAV0-F1
#
_entry.id   AF-A0A0K2LAV0-F1
#
_cell.length_a   1.000
_cell.length_b   1.000
_cell.length_c   1.000
_cell.angle_alpha   90.00
_cell.angle_beta   90.00
_cell.angle_gamma   90.00
#
_symmetry.space_group_name_H-M   'P 1'
#
loop_
_entity.id
_entity.type
_entity.pdbx_description
1 polymer ?
#
loop_
_entity_poly.entity_id
_entity_poly.type
_entity_poly.pdbx_seq_one_letter_code
_entity_poly.pdbx_strand_id
1 'polypeptide(L)'
;MYFSPSFLQNTLYIVAVILIAFIAYVISYKIKHNIKIWDKSLTLASIVLVNTLYSILGGFIDLPYELSSVVTGGLSLVAFGYIVVIIWELHKQRKTSKKKA
;
A
#
# COMPACT_ATOMS: atom_id res chain seq x y z
N MET A 1 -0.29 14.05 22.81
CA MET A 1 -1.59 14.58 22.38
C MET A 1 -2.08 13.74 21.22
N TYR A 2 -3.27 13.13 21.32
CA TYR A 2 -3.92 12.54 20.17
C TYR A 2 -4.49 13.67 19.32
N PHE A 3 -4.21 13.65 18.01
CA PHE A 3 -4.83 14.55 17.06
C PHE A 3 -6.36 14.39 17.12
N SER A 4 -7.12 15.46 16.85
CA SER A 4 -8.58 15.35 16.82
C SER A 4 -9.01 14.34 15.75
N PRO A 5 -10.09 13.56 15.97
CA PRO A 5 -10.60 12.62 14.98
C PRO A 5 -10.85 13.29 13.61
N SER A 6 -11.35 14.54 13.63
CA SER A 6 -11.55 15.36 12.44
C SER A 6 -10.27 15.69 11.68
N PHE A 7 -9.17 15.95 12.39
CA PHE A 7 -7.87 16.23 11.77
C PHE A 7 -7.27 14.98 11.13
N LEU A 8 -7.40 13.83 11.80
CA LEU A 8 -6.98 12.52 11.29
C LEU A 8 -7.74 12.16 10.01
N GLN A 9 -9.06 12.33 10.01
CA GLN A 9 -9.90 12.03 8.85
C GLN A 9 -9.59 12.96 7.67
N ASN A 10 -9.40 14.26 7.92
CA ASN A 10 -9.01 15.22 6.88
C ASN A 10 -7.65 14.89 6.25
N THR A 11 -6.68 14.49 7.08
CA THR A 11 -5.36 14.08 6.62
C THR A 11 -5.45 12.80 5.78
N LEU A 12 -6.27 11.83 6.18
CA LEU A 12 -6.52 10.60 5.43
C LEU A 12 -7.10 10.87 4.03
N TYR A 13 -8.04 11.82 3.89
CA TYR A 13 -8.56 12.21 2.56
C TYR A 13 -7.47 12.78 1.66
N ILE A 14 -6.65 13.70 2.18
CA ILE A 14 -5.55 14.31 1.41
C ILE A 14 -4.57 13.23 0.95
N VAL A 15 -4.19 12.32 1.85
CA VAL A 15 -3.32 11.19 1.53
C VAL A 15 -3.95 10.30 0.46
N ALA A 16 -5.24 9.98 0.56
CA ALA A 16 -5.94 9.16 -0.44
C ALA A 16 -5.91 9.80 -1.83
N VAL A 17 -6.18 11.11 -1.93
CA VAL A 17 -6.17 11.84 -3.21
C VAL A 17 -4.77 11.80 -3.85
N ILE A 18 -3.72 12.06 -3.05
CA ILE A 18 -2.33 12.01 -3.51
C ILE A 18 -1.98 10.59 -3.98
N LEU A 19 -2.40 9.56 -3.24
CA LEU A 19 -2.09 8.17 -3.54
C LEU A 19 -2.77 7.72 -4.85
N ILE A 20 -4.02 8.11 -5.08
CA ILE A 20 -4.75 7.82 -6.32
C ILE A 20 -4.05 8.49 -7.52
N ALA A 21 -3.69 9.78 -7.38
CA ALA A 21 -2.99 10.51 -8.43
C ALA A 21 -1.62 9.87 -8.75
N PHE A 22 -0.89 9.45 -7.71
CA PHE A 22 0.38 8.75 -7.87
C PHE A 22 0.23 7.41 -8.58
N ILE A 23 -0.74 6.59 -8.19
CA ILE A 23 -1.01 5.29 -8.85
C ILE A 23 -1.38 5.51 -10.32
N ALA A 24 -2.27 6.47 -10.62
CA ALA A 24 -2.67 6.79 -11.99
C ALA A 24 -1.47 7.23 -12.86
N TYR A 25 -0.57 8.06 -12.29
CA TYR A 25 0.67 8.47 -12.96
C TYR A 25 1.60 7.28 -13.24
N VAL A 26 1.84 6.42 -12.24
CA VAL A 26 2.69 5.23 -12.38
C VAL A 26 2.13 4.25 -13.41
N ILE A 27 0.82 4.03 -13.42
CA ILE A 27 0.16 3.18 -14.42
C ILE A 27 0.36 3.78 -15.81
N SER A 28 0.09 5.07 -15.99
CA SER A 28 0.24 5.77 -17.27
C SER A 28 1.69 5.70 -17.79
N TYR A 29 2.66 5.89 -16.91
CA TYR A 29 4.08 5.75 -17.22
C TYR A 29 4.42 4.33 -17.68
N LYS A 30 3.96 3.31 -16.94
CA LYS A 30 4.22 1.90 -17.27
C LYS A 30 3.60 1.48 -18.59
N ILE A 31 2.37 1.92 -18.87
CA ILE A 31 1.71 1.70 -20.16
C ILE A 31 2.52 2.32 -21.29
N LYS A 32 2.95 3.59 -21.14
CA LYS A 32 3.74 4.29 -22.17
C LYS A 32 5.08 3.61 -22.47
N HIS A 33 5.71 3.04 -21.46
CA HIS A 33 7.02 2.39 -21.60
C HIS A 33 6.93 0.86 -21.83
N ASN A 34 5.73 0.31 -22.03
CA ASN A 34 5.48 -1.13 -22.22
C ASN A 34 6.09 -1.99 -21.09
N ILE A 35 6.07 -1.45 -19.86
CA ILE A 35 6.55 -2.13 -18.66
C ILE A 35 5.37 -2.87 -18.04
N LYS A 36 5.62 -4.03 -17.43
CA LYS A 36 4.60 -4.78 -16.72
C LYS A 36 3.85 -3.88 -15.71
N ILE A 37 2.56 -3.71 -15.97
CA ILE A 37 1.65 -2.82 -15.21
C ILE A 37 1.53 -3.33 -13.77
N TRP A 38 1.33 -4.64 -13.62
CA TRP A 38 1.18 -5.30 -12.34
C TRP A 38 2.51 -5.83 -11.80
N ASP A 39 3.13 -5.06 -10.91
CA ASP A 39 4.33 -5.44 -10.18
C ASP A 39 4.12 -5.31 -8.66
N LYS A 40 5.17 -5.66 -7.92
CA LYS A 40 5.16 -5.59 -6.45
C LYS A 40 4.88 -4.18 -5.95
N SER A 41 5.40 -3.16 -6.63
CA SER A 41 5.18 -1.75 -6.26
C SER A 41 3.72 -1.33 -6.43
N LEU A 42 3.08 -1.70 -7.54
CA LEU A 42 1.67 -1.39 -7.79
C LEU A 42 0.74 -2.12 -6.82
N THR A 43 1.11 -3.35 -6.44
CA THR A 43 0.34 -4.13 -5.48
C THR A 43 0.44 -3.52 -4.09
N LEU A 44 1.63 -3.09 -3.66
CA LEU A 44 1.82 -2.37 -2.40
C LEU A 44 1.00 -1.08 -2.37
N ALA A 45 1.11 -0.27 -3.42
CA ALA A 45 0.34 0.98 -3.53
C ALA A 45 -1.17 0.72 -3.48
N SER A 46 -1.66 -0.36 -4.10
CA SER A 46 -3.07 -0.76 -4.06
C SER A 46 -3.50 -1.22 -2.66
N ILE A 47 -2.69 -2.01 -1.95
CA ILE A 47 -2.98 -2.44 -0.58
C ILE A 47 -3.06 -1.23 0.36
N VAL A 48 -2.12 -0.29 0.23
CA VAL A 48 -2.12 0.96 1.00
C VAL A 48 -3.37 1.77 0.68
N LEU A 49 -3.75 1.88 -0.60
CA LEU A 49 -4.97 2.58 -1.01
C LEU A 49 -6.22 1.96 -0.38
N VAL A 50 -6.35 0.62 -0.45
CA VAL A 50 -7.48 -0.10 0.17
C VAL A 50 -7.51 0.15 1.68
N ASN A 51 -6.37 0.15 2.36
CA ASN A 51 -6.29 0.44 3.80
C ASN A 51 -6.70 1.89 4.13
N THR A 52 -6.26 2.84 3.31
CA THR A 52 -6.63 4.25 3.46
C THR A 52 -8.13 4.45 3.26
N LEU A 53 -8.72 3.83 2.22
CA LEU A 53 -10.16 3.86 1.98
C LEU A 53 -10.94 3.18 3.11
N TYR A 54 -10.45 2.07 3.64
CA TYR A 54 -11.04 1.39 4.79
C TYR A 54 -11.05 2.27 6.05
N SER A 55 -9.94 2.94 6.33
CA SER A 55 -9.81 3.86 7.47
C SER A 55 -10.72 5.09 7.32
N ILE A 56 -10.92 5.56 6.08
CA ILE A 56 -11.88 6.62 5.75
C ILE A 56 -13.32 6.14 6.03
N LEU A 57 -13.68 4.94 5.55
CA LEU A 57 -15.01 4.33 5.76
C LEU A 57 -15.32 4.11 7.25
N GLY A 58 -14.33 3.67 8.03
CA GLY A 58 -14.44 3.52 9.48
C GLY A 58 -14.69 4.84 10.23
N GLY A 59 -14.43 5.99 9.60
CA GLY A 59 -14.79 7.30 10.17
C GLY A 59 -16.22 7.76 9.84
N PHE A 60 -16.96 7.06 8.99
CA PHE A 60 -18.36 7.37 8.64
C PHE A 60 -19.36 6.34 9.18
N ILE A 61 -18.94 5.08 9.30
CA ILE A 61 -19.75 3.97 9.78
C ILE A 61 -18.97 3.35 10.93
N ASP A 62 -19.60 3.17 12.09
CA ASP A 62 -19.07 2.32 13.16
C ASP A 62 -19.05 0.87 12.66
N LEU A 63 -18.03 0.53 11.86
CA LEU A 63 -17.84 -0.81 11.36
C LEU A 63 -17.64 -1.75 12.55
N PRO A 64 -18.38 -2.88 12.61
CA PRO A 64 -18.27 -3.79 13.73
C PRO A 64 -16.82 -4.24 13.90
N TYR A 65 -16.36 -4.25 15.16
CA TYR A 65 -14.96 -4.47 15.52
C TYR A 65 -14.36 -5.73 14.86
N GLU A 66 -15.16 -6.77 14.68
CA GLU A 66 -14.76 -8.01 14.00
C GLU A 66 -14.35 -7.79 12.54
N LEU A 67 -15.09 -6.97 11.78
CA LEU A 67 -14.78 -6.63 10.39
C LEU A 67 -13.51 -5.77 10.32
N SER A 68 -13.35 -4.84 11.24
CA SER A 68 -12.14 -4.00 11.35
C SER A 68 -10.90 -4.81 11.70
N SER A 69 -11.03 -5.76 12.61
CA SER A 69 -9.94 -6.65 13.01
C SER A 69 -9.54 -7.60 11.88
N VAL A 70 -10.50 -8.17 11.15
CA VAL A 70 -10.23 -9.05 10.00
C VAL A 70 -9.57 -8.29 8.85
N VAL A 71 -10.06 -7.10 8.50
CA VAL A 71 -9.49 -6.30 7.40
C VAL A 71 -8.09 -5.80 7.77
N THR A 72 -7.90 -5.28 8.98
CA THR A 72 -6.60 -4.79 9.44
C THR A 72 -5.60 -5.95 9.58
N GLY A 73 -6.02 -7.08 10.13
CA GLY A 73 -5.21 -8.29 10.26
C GLY A 73 -4.83 -8.87 8.90
N GLY A 74 -5.78 -8.95 7.96
CA GLY A 74 -5.55 -9.40 6.59
C GLY A 74 -4.58 -8.49 5.83
N LEU A 75 -4.80 -7.17 5.88
CA LEU A 75 -3.91 -6.18 5.25
C LEU A 75 -2.50 -6.21 5.85
N SER A 76 -2.38 -6.41 7.17
CA SER A 76 -1.10 -6.56 7.85
C SER A 76 -0.35 -7.82 7.40
N LEU A 77 -1.07 -8.93 7.23
CA LEU A 77 -0.50 -10.19 6.76
C LEU A 77 0.00 -10.08 5.31
N VAL A 78 -0.76 -9.39 4.45
CA VAL A 78 -0.33 -9.11 3.07
C VAL A 78 0.91 -8.21 3.05
N ALA A 79 0.94 -7.14 3.85
CA ALA A 79 2.11 -6.28 3.99
C ALA A 79 3.34 -7.06 4.48
N PHE A 80 3.16 -7.97 5.44
CA PHE A 80 4.22 -8.83 5.95
C PHE A 80 4.77 -9.79 4.88
N GLY A 81 3.87 -10.44 4.12
CA GLY A 81 4.25 -11.27 2.98
C GLY A 81 5.08 -10.50 1.95
N TYR A 82 4.73 -9.24 1.70
CA TYR A 82 5.49 -8.36 0.81
C TYR A 82 6.87 -8.00 1.34
N ILE A 83 7.03 -7.70 2.63
CA ILE A 83 8.33 -7.46 3.25
C ILE A 83 9.25 -8.66 3.06
N VAL A 84 8.76 -9.87 3.30
CA VAL A 84 9.51 -11.12 3.09
C VAL A 84 9.95 -11.25 1.63
N VAL A 85 9.06 -10.98 0.69
CA VAL A 85 9.34 -11.03 -0.76
C VAL A 85 10.38 -9.98 -1.18
N ILE A 86 10.34 -8.77 -0.62
CA ILE A 86 11.33 -7.70 -0.88
C ILE A 86 12.70 -8.11 -0.32
N ILE A 87 12.75 -8.60 0.93
CA ILE A 87 13.99 -9.08 1.56
C ILE A 87 14.60 -10.22 0.75
N TRP A 88 13.77 -11.18 0.30
CA TRP A 88 14.20 -12.28 -0.55
C TRP A 88 14.82 -11.81 -1.87
N GLU A 89 14.19 -10.82 -2.51
CA GLU A 89 14.67 -10.26 -3.77
C GLU A 89 15.97 -9.47 -3.61
N LEU A 90 16.11 -8.70 -2.52
CA LEU A 90 17.37 -8.04 -2.14
C LEU A 90 18.48 -9.06 -1.88
N HIS A 91 18.20 -10.15 -1.18
CA HIS A 91 19.14 -11.25 -0.97
C HIS A 91 19.59 -11.89 -2.29
N LYS A 92 18.66 -12.09 -3.23
CA LYS A 92 18.94 -12.62 -4.56
C LYS A 92 19.81 -11.68 -5.39
N GLN A 93 19.51 -10.38 -5.39
CA GLN A 93 20.31 -9.37 -6.09
C GLN A 93 21.75 -9.29 -5.53
N ARG A 94 21.92 -9.37 -4.20
CA ARG A 94 23.24 -9.38 -3.53
C ARG A 94 24.11 -10.56 -3.98
N LYS A 95 23.53 -11.75 -4.14
CA LYS A 95 24.24 -12.94 -4.65
C LYS A 95 24.62 -12.80 -6.13
N THR A 96 23.82 -12.11 -6.92
CA THR A 96 24.05 -11.93 -8.37
C THR A 96 25.14 -10.88 -8.64
N SER A 97 25.19 -9.81 -7.83
CA SER A 97 26.23 -8.78 -7.92
C SER A 97 27.62 -9.28 -7.49
N LYS A 98 27.69 -10.24 -6.56
CA LYS A 98 28.96 -10.88 -6.16
C LYS A 98 29.53 -11.89 -7.16
N LYS A 99 28.74 -12.32 -8.15
CA LYS A 99 29.18 -13.31 -9.16
C LYS A 99 29.73 -12.67 -10.44
N LYS A 100 29.66 -11.33 -10.54
CA LYS A 100 30.17 -10.53 -11.66
C LYS A 100 31.35 -9.62 -11.27
N ALA A 101 31.88 -9.77 -10.06
CA ALA A 101 33.08 -9.10 -9.57
C ALA A 101 34.21 -10.11 -9.44
#